data_AF-A0A5E6NWG0-F1
#
_entry.id   AF-A0A5E6NWG0-F1
#
_cell.length_a   1.000
_cell.length_b   1.000
_cell.length_c   1.000
_cell.angle_alpha   90.00
_cell.angle_beta   90.00
_cell.angle_gamma   90.00
#
_symmetry.space_group_name_H-M   'P 1'
#
loop_
_entity.id
_entity.type
_entity.pdbx_description
1 polymer ?
#
loop_
_entity_poly.entity_id
_entity_poly.type
_entity_poly.pdbx_seq_one_letter_code
_entity_poly.pdbx_strand_id
1 'polypeptide(L)' 'MNVSYTLYGTNSSNLSGSISRDSSTSTSQQTTHNNTNLTAANINLNTTQDTKIKGANLQATNQLNIDTKT' A
#
# COMPACT_ATOMS: atom_id res chain seq x y z
N MET A 1 12.30 21.04 -14.98
CA MET A 1 11.46 20.67 -16.13
C MET A 1 10.86 21.95 -16.70
N ASN A 2 11.15 22.25 -17.98
CA ASN A 2 10.48 23.32 -18.72
C ASN A 2 9.15 22.76 -19.26
N VAL A 3 8.03 23.42 -18.98
CA VAL A 3 6.72 23.01 -19.52
C VAL A 3 6.18 24.18 -20.33
N SER A 4 6.09 23.99 -21.63
CA SER A 4 5.55 24.96 -22.59
C SER A 4 4.09 24.62 -22.86
N TYR A 5 3.19 25.61 -22.76
CA TYR A 5 1.79 25.46 -23.16
C TYR A 5 1.53 26.38 -24.34
N THR A 6 1.07 25.81 -25.46
CA THR A 6 0.64 26.58 -26.63
C THR A 6 -0.87 26.77 -26.56
N LEU A 7 -1.31 28.03 -26.55
CA LEU A 7 -2.70 28.42 -26.42
C LEU A 7 -3.20 28.98 -27.76
N TYR A 8 -4.21 28.35 -28.36
CA TYR A 8 -4.83 28.79 -29.61
C TYR A 8 -6.25 29.32 -29.33
N GLY A 9 -6.44 30.64 -29.41
CA GLY A 9 -7.75 31.30 -29.27
C GLY A 9 -7.66 32.82 -29.43
N THR A 10 -8.48 33.38 -30.33
CA THR A 10 -8.41 34.77 -30.83
C THR A 10 -9.14 35.81 -29.96
N ASN A 11 -8.66 37.06 -30.06
CA ASN A 11 -9.32 38.35 -29.79
C ASN A 11 -9.46 38.84 -28.33
N SER A 12 -8.46 39.65 -27.92
CA SER A 12 -8.53 40.85 -27.05
C SER A 12 -9.72 40.98 -26.10
N SER A 13 -9.87 40.06 -25.16
CA SER A 13 -10.62 40.30 -23.91
C SER A 13 -10.03 39.38 -22.85
N ASN A 14 -9.25 39.98 -21.96
CA ASN A 14 -8.56 39.43 -20.78
C ASN A 14 -8.77 37.93 -20.55
N LEU A 15 -7.81 37.11 -20.98
CA LEU A 15 -7.78 35.70 -20.64
C LEU A 15 -7.19 35.52 -19.24
N SER A 16 -8.05 35.53 -18.22
CA SER A 16 -7.67 35.14 -16.86
C SER A 16 -8.06 33.69 -16.61
N GLY A 17 -7.08 32.81 -16.44
CA GLY A 17 -7.28 31.42 -16.01
C GLY A 17 -6.21 31.03 -14.99
N SER A 18 -6.62 30.49 -13.84
CA SER A 18 -5.72 30.00 -12.81
C SER A 18 -5.39 28.53 -13.07
N ILE A 19 -4.11 28.20 -13.25
CA ILE A 19 -3.63 26.81 -13.22
C ILE A 19 -3.46 26.42 -11.75
N SER A 20 -4.47 25.77 -11.18
CA SER A 20 -4.36 25.16 -9.85
C SER A 20 -3.55 23.87 -9.96
N ARG A 21 -2.32 23.87 -9.43
CA ARG A 21 -1.58 22.63 -9.19
C ARG A 21 -2.14 22.02 -7.91
N ASP A 22 -2.92 20.95 -8.05
CA ASP A 22 -3.31 20.12 -6.91
C ASP A 22 -2.04 19.54 -6.29
N SER A 23 -1.61 20.11 -5.16
CA SER A 23 -0.51 19.61 -4.35
C SER A 23 -1.07 18.58 -3.39
N SER A 24 -1.54 17.44 -3.90
CA SER A 24 -1.99 16.34 -3.06
C SER A 24 -0.77 15.75 -2.36
N THR A 25 -0.53 16.14 -1.10
CA THR A 25 0.45 15.46 -0.26
C THR A 25 -0.09 14.08 0.07
N SER A 26 0.40 13.03 -0.62
CA SER A 26 0.13 11.65 -0.22
C SER A 26 0.78 11.39 1.15
N THR A 27 -0.02 11.40 2.21
CA THR A 27 0.42 10.91 3.51
C THR A 27 0.45 9.38 3.47
N SER A 28 1.59 8.83 3.09
CA SER A 28 1.86 7.40 3.23
C SER A 28 1.92 7.08 4.72
N GLN A 29 0.89 6.44 5.25
CA GLN A 29 0.85 6.00 6.64
C GLN A 29 1.86 4.86 6.82
N GLN A 30 2.98 5.14 7.49
CA GLN A 30 3.99 4.13 7.80
C GLN A 30 3.51 3.26 8.96
N THR A 31 3.25 1.98 8.72
CA THR A 31 2.97 1.00 9.78
C THR A 31 4.25 0.26 10.17
N THR A 32 4.62 0.29 11.46
CA THR A 32 5.70 -0.53 12.01
C THR A 32 5.12 -1.79 12.63
N HIS A 33 5.57 -2.96 12.18
CA HIS A 33 5.20 -4.24 12.77
C HIS A 33 6.27 -4.67 13.79
N ASN A 34 5.88 -4.91 15.04
CA ASN A 34 6.76 -5.52 16.03
C ASN A 34 6.65 -7.02 15.92
N ASN A 35 7.71 -7.69 15.45
CA ASN A 35 7.66 -9.12 15.20
C ASN A 35 7.58 -9.92 16.50
N THR A 36 6.54 -10.74 16.65
CA THR A 36 6.51 -11.80 17.67
C THR A 36 7.22 -13.06 17.15
N ASN A 37 7.93 -13.78 18.01
CA ASN A 37 8.57 -15.05 17.65
C ASN A 37 7.71 -16.21 18.17
N LEU A 38 7.19 -17.05 17.27
CA LEU A 38 6.49 -18.27 17.63
C LEU A 38 7.31 -19.47 17.14
N THR A 39 7.95 -20.15 18.08
CA THR A 39 8.72 -21.37 17.80
C THR A 39 7.96 -22.57 18.39
N ALA A 40 7.68 -23.56 17.56
CA ALA A 40 7.02 -24.80 17.97
C ALA A 40 7.53 -25.98 17.14
N ALA A 41 7.30 -27.21 17.59
CA ALA A 41 7.60 -28.40 16.79
C ALA A 41 6.73 -28.44 15.52
N ASN A 42 5.43 -28.26 15.69
CA ASN A 42 4.47 -28.22 14.59
C ASN A 42 3.59 -26.98 14.74
N ILE A 43 3.32 -26.28 13.64
CA ILE A 43 2.39 -25.15 13.57
C ILE A 43 1.33 -25.51 12.53
N ASN A 44 0.05 -25.46 12.92
CA ASN A 44 -1.08 -25.72 12.04
C ASN A 44 -1.98 -24.48 12.01
N LEU A 45 -2.15 -23.88 10.83
CA LEU A 45 -3.04 -22.75 10.60
C LEU A 45 -4.21 -23.22 9.72
N ASN A 46 -5.38 -23.35 10.33
CA ASN A 46 -6.60 -23.78 9.64
C ASN A 46 -7.54 -22.59 9.52
N THR A 47 -7.76 -22.09 8.31
CA THR A 47 -8.52 -20.87 8.08
C THR A 47 -9.62 -21.12 7.04
N THR A 48 -10.80 -20.55 7.26
CA THR A 48 -11.95 -20.62 6.34
C THR A 48 -12.19 -19.29 5.61
N GLN A 49 -11.38 -18.28 5.93
CA GLN A 49 -11.42 -16.94 5.36
C GLN A 49 -9.99 -16.40 5.24
N ASP A 50 -9.84 -15.28 4.55
CA ASP A 50 -8.58 -14.56 4.37
C ASP A 50 -7.89 -14.32 5.72
N THR A 51 -6.70 -14.88 5.86
CA THR A 51 -5.86 -14.69 7.05
C THR A 51 -4.59 -13.98 6.66
N LYS A 52 -4.32 -12.85 7.34
CA LYS A 52 -3.11 -12.04 7.12
C LYS A 52 -2.18 -12.21 8.30
N ILE A 53 -0.96 -12.68 8.03
CA ILE A 53 0.10 -12.79 9.03
C ILE A 53 1.12 -11.70 8.72
N LYS A 54 1.24 -10.72 9.64
CA LYS A 54 2.21 -9.63 9.56
C LYS A 54 2.83 -9.42 10.93
N GLY A 55 4.12 -9.11 10.99
CA GLY A 55 4.80 -8.91 12.27
C GLY A 55 4.91 -10.20 13.10
N ALA A 56 5.21 -11.33 12.47
CA ALA A 56 5.45 -12.59 13.17
C ALA A 56 6.55 -13.38 12.46
N ASN A 57 7.46 -13.95 13.25
CA ASN A 57 8.42 -14.96 12.80
C ASN A 57 7.89 -16.32 13.28
N LEU A 58 7.35 -17.11 12.36
CA LEU A 58 6.86 -18.46 12.67
C LEU A 58 7.93 -19.47 12.30
N GLN A 59 8.44 -20.19 13.30
CA GLN A 59 9.39 -21.26 13.11
C GLN A 59 8.77 -22.57 13.59
N ALA A 60 8.46 -23.44 12.64
CA ALA A 60 8.19 -24.84 12.94
C ALA A 60 9.48 -25.64 12.79
N THR A 61 9.88 -26.40 13.81
CA THR A 61 11.08 -27.24 13.72
C THR A 61 10.85 -28.56 12.99
N ASN A 62 9.59 -28.98 12.84
CA ASN A 62 9.20 -30.17 12.08
C ASN A 62 8.26 -29.83 10.92
N GLN A 63 7.06 -29.30 11.18
CA GLN A 63 6.07 -29.02 10.13
C GLN A 63 5.31 -27.70 10.33
N LEU A 64 5.19 -26.92 9.26
CA LEU A 64 4.28 -25.79 9.15
C LEU A 64 3.19 -26.13 8.13
N ASN A 65 1.98 -26.37 8.61
CA ASN A 65 0.83 -26.69 7.77
C ASN A 65 -0.11 -25.48 7.71
N ILE A 66 -0.49 -25.08 6.50
CA ILE A 66 -1.47 -24.02 6.25
C ILE A 66 -2.60 -24.63 5.42
N ASP A 67 -3.74 -24.84 6.04
CA ASP A 67 -4.96 -25.34 5.39
C ASP A 67 -5.95 -24.18 5.23
N THR A 68 -6.16 -23.78 3.98
CA THR A 68 -7.15 -22.78 3.61
C THR A 68 -8.32 -23.50 2.96
N LYS A 69 -9.47 -23.51 3.62
CA LYS A 69 -10.70 -24.08 3.05
C LYS A 69 -11.38 -23.06 2.13
N THR A 70 -11.54 -23.44 0.87
CA THR A 70 -12.28 -22.69 -0.17
C THR A 70 -13.77 -22.97 -0.10
#